data_AF-A0A3D1RCV6-F1
#
_entry.id   AF-A0A3D1RCV6-F1
#
_cell.length_a   1.000
_cell.length_b   1.000
_cell.length_c   1.000
_cell.angle_alpha   90.00
_cell.angle_beta   90.00
_cell.angle_gamma   90.00
#
_symmetry.space_group_name_H-M   'P 1'
#
loop_
_entity.id
_entity.type
_entity.pdbx_description
1 polymer ?
#
loop_
_entity_poly.entity_id
_entity_poly.type
_entity_poly.pdbx_seq_one_letter_code
_entity_poly.pdbx_strand_id
1 'polypeptide(L)'
;LDEIGELRVDLQPKLLRVLENGEVRRIGANELVQVDVRVIAATNRDLVKEAAEGNFREDLYFRLSVINIQMPPLRQRGEDIVHLVRSYLGSPDIVGKHGRKRLSAEAMALLKSYAWPGNVRELINVLSHVLTFADGELVGVEHLPARLRGHEQSAPLPFNEHLSFKEAKDQVLAHFEREYLDSLLKRCSGNVSQAARESGLHRKSIERLVKKHGLDVRALRLR
;
A
#
# COMPACT_ATOMS: atom_id res chain seq x y z
N LEU A 1 -21.86 -1.32 -6.40
CA LEU A 1 -21.74 -1.19 -4.93
C LEU A 1 -20.36 -1.69 -4.57
N ASP A 2 -19.54 -0.86 -3.95
CA ASP A 2 -18.20 -1.28 -3.48
C ASP A 2 -18.26 -1.55 -1.98
N GLU A 3 -17.37 -2.41 -1.50
CA GLU A 3 -17.24 -2.79 -0.09
C GLU A 3 -18.57 -3.24 0.56
N ILE A 4 -19.37 -4.07 -0.14
CA ILE A 4 -20.71 -4.45 0.33
C ILE A 4 -20.72 -5.18 1.68
N GLY A 5 -19.62 -5.86 2.03
CA GLY A 5 -19.47 -6.51 3.33
C GLY A 5 -19.37 -5.54 4.53
N GLU A 6 -19.09 -4.25 4.28
CA GLU A 6 -19.10 -3.20 5.32
C GLU A 6 -20.51 -2.61 5.53
N LEU A 7 -21.50 -3.06 4.76
CA LEU A 7 -22.86 -2.55 4.88
C LEU A 7 -23.46 -2.93 6.23
N ARG A 8 -23.77 -1.91 7.04
CA ARG A 8 -24.42 -2.07 8.34
C ARG A 8 -25.67 -2.96 8.24
N VAL A 9 -25.83 -3.86 9.21
CA VAL A 9 -26.92 -4.85 9.27
C VAL A 9 -28.31 -4.20 9.15
N ASP A 10 -28.52 -3.01 9.70
CA ASP A 10 -29.80 -2.29 9.62
C ASP A 10 -30.15 -1.77 8.22
N LEU A 11 -29.17 -1.71 7.32
CA LEU A 11 -29.35 -1.30 5.92
C LEU A 11 -29.48 -2.48 4.97
N GLN A 12 -29.06 -3.68 5.38
CA GLN A 12 -29.13 -4.89 4.55
C GLN A 12 -30.56 -5.25 4.11
N PRO A 13 -31.62 -5.17 4.96
CA PRO A 13 -33.00 -5.41 4.52
C PRO A 13 -33.48 -4.40 3.47
N LYS A 14 -32.98 -3.16 3.50
CA LYS A 14 -33.34 -2.15 2.51
C LYS A 14 -32.76 -2.51 1.15
N LEU A 15 -31.51 -2.96 1.11
CA LEU A 15 -30.89 -3.42 -0.13
C LEU A 15 -31.57 -4.70 -0.65
N LEU A 16 -31.88 -5.65 0.23
CA LEU A 16 -32.60 -6.87 -0.14
C LEU A 16 -33.92 -6.54 -0.86
N ARG A 17 -34.70 -5.58 -0.34
CA ARG A 17 -35.94 -5.12 -0.99
C ARG A 17 -35.72 -4.58 -2.40
N VAL A 18 -34.62 -3.88 -2.65
CA VAL A 18 -34.29 -3.41 -4.01
C VAL A 18 -33.99 -4.59 -4.93
N LEU A 19 -33.26 -5.59 -4.45
CA LEU A 19 -32.86 -6.76 -5.24
C LEU A 19 -34.01 -7.77 -5.47
N GLU A 20 -34.97 -7.83 -4.56
CA GLU A 20 -36.13 -8.73 -4.66
C GLU A 20 -37.29 -8.09 -5.41
N ASN A 21 -37.68 -6.87 -5.00
CA ASN A 21 -38.93 -6.24 -5.43
C ASN A 21 -38.74 -5.08 -6.40
N GLY A 22 -37.49 -4.64 -6.63
CA GLY A 22 -37.21 -3.44 -7.44
C GLY A 22 -37.72 -2.15 -6.77
N GLU A 23 -37.87 -2.13 -5.44
CA GLU A 23 -38.50 -1.00 -4.74
C GLU A 23 -37.52 -0.21 -3.87
N VAL A 24 -37.53 1.10 -4.02
CA VAL A 24 -36.75 2.04 -3.20
C VAL A 24 -37.68 3.04 -2.52
N ARG A 25 -37.36 3.41 -1.28
CA ARG A 25 -38.03 4.51 -0.56
C ARG A 25 -37.04 5.66 -0.34
N ARG A 26 -37.43 6.88 -0.73
CA ARG A 26 -36.65 8.09 -0.45
C ARG A 26 -36.66 8.38 1.04
N ILE A 27 -35.59 8.99 1.55
CA ILE A 27 -35.52 9.42 2.96
C ILE A 27 -36.62 10.45 3.20
N GLY A 28 -37.46 10.22 4.21
CA GLY A 28 -38.58 11.11 4.56
C GLY A 28 -39.85 10.93 3.72
N ALA A 29 -39.83 10.12 2.67
CA ALA A 29 -41.03 9.76 1.90
C ALA A 29 -41.61 8.43 2.39
N ASN A 30 -42.92 8.29 2.33
CA ASN A 30 -43.61 7.01 2.56
C ASN A 30 -43.86 6.24 1.27
N GLU A 31 -43.74 6.90 0.12
CA GLU A 31 -43.95 6.29 -1.19
C GLU A 31 -42.78 5.41 -1.61
N LEU A 32 -43.12 4.28 -2.21
CA LEU A 32 -42.20 3.36 -2.85
C LEU A 32 -42.10 3.72 -4.32
N VAL A 33 -40.89 3.66 -4.85
CA VAL A 33 -40.59 3.91 -6.25
C VAL A 33 -40.03 2.63 -6.84
N GLN A 34 -40.62 2.20 -7.96
CA GLN A 34 -40.12 1.08 -8.75
C GLN A 34 -38.87 1.48 -9.52
N VAL A 35 -37.86 0.63 -9.49
CA VAL A 35 -36.58 0.80 -10.17
C VAL A 35 -36.19 -0.50 -10.87
N ASP A 36 -35.67 -0.37 -12.08
CA ASP A 36 -35.05 -1.48 -12.82
C ASP A 36 -33.56 -1.18 -12.92
N VAL A 37 -32.75 -1.97 -12.22
CA VAL A 37 -31.30 -1.76 -12.08
C VAL A 37 -30.55 -3.06 -12.16
N ARG A 38 -29.41 -3.03 -12.85
CA ARG A 38 -28.41 -4.10 -12.78
C ARG A 38 -27.44 -3.82 -11.65
N VAL A 39 -27.42 -4.69 -10.64
CA VAL A 39 -26.51 -4.56 -9.50
C VAL A 39 -25.22 -5.34 -9.75
N ILE A 40 -24.09 -4.65 -9.59
CA ILE A 40 -22.75 -5.24 -9.51
C ILE A 40 -22.19 -4.84 -8.15
N ALA A 41 -21.76 -5.83 -7.37
CA ALA A 41 -21.21 -5.64 -6.03
C ALA A 41 -19.78 -6.17 -5.94
N ALA A 42 -18.95 -5.53 -5.12
CA ALA A 42 -17.60 -5.96 -4.79
C ALA A 42 -17.39 -5.90 -3.28
N THR A 43 -16.53 -6.77 -2.76
CA THR A 43 -16.14 -6.82 -1.35
C THR A 43 -14.79 -7.51 -1.21
N ASN A 44 -14.04 -7.13 -0.18
CA ASN A 44 -12.81 -7.81 0.27
C ASN A 44 -13.07 -8.78 1.44
N ARG A 45 -14.30 -8.83 1.97
CA ARG A 45 -14.72 -9.74 3.04
C ARG A 45 -15.29 -11.04 2.48
N ASP A 46 -15.09 -12.12 3.21
CA ASP A 46 -15.76 -13.40 2.95
C ASP A 46 -17.21 -13.33 3.47
N LEU A 47 -18.16 -13.10 2.57
CA LEU A 47 -19.56 -12.95 2.94
C LEU A 47 -20.19 -14.25 3.50
N VAL A 48 -19.63 -15.41 3.17
CA VAL A 48 -20.11 -16.69 3.75
C VAL A 48 -19.74 -16.74 5.23
N LYS A 49 -18.51 -16.35 5.55
CA LYS A 49 -18.05 -16.23 6.93
C LYS A 49 -18.82 -15.14 7.69
N GLU A 50 -18.99 -13.96 7.11
CA GLU A 50 -19.75 -12.86 7.73
C GLU A 50 -21.22 -13.23 7.96
N ALA A 51 -21.80 -14.07 7.10
CA ALA A 51 -23.15 -14.60 7.30
C ALA A 51 -23.22 -15.58 8.47
N ALA A 52 -22.23 -16.48 8.59
CA ALA A 52 -22.14 -17.39 9.73
C ALA A 52 -21.91 -16.65 11.06
N GLU A 53 -21.23 -15.51 11.04
CA GLU A 53 -20.98 -14.66 12.21
C GLU A 53 -22.14 -13.68 12.52
N GLY A 54 -23.18 -13.63 11.68
CA GLY A 54 -24.36 -12.77 11.86
C GLY A 54 -24.16 -11.29 11.49
N ASN A 55 -23.01 -10.95 10.90
CA ASN A 55 -22.69 -9.60 10.41
C ASN A 55 -23.28 -9.33 9.01
N PHE A 56 -23.64 -10.40 8.29
CA PHE A 56 -24.27 -10.31 6.99
C PHE A 56 -25.49 -11.23 6.92
N ARG A 57 -26.58 -10.80 6.28
CA ARG A 57 -27.76 -11.66 6.15
C ARG A 57 -27.56 -12.68 5.03
N GLU A 58 -27.91 -13.91 5.34
CA GLU A 58 -27.81 -15.04 4.42
C GLU A 58 -28.69 -14.86 3.17
N ASP A 59 -29.90 -14.32 3.33
CA ASP A 59 -30.83 -14.01 2.24
C ASP A 59 -30.25 -12.99 1.23
N LEU A 60 -29.62 -11.93 1.73
CA LEU A 60 -28.94 -10.94 0.92
C LEU A 60 -27.72 -11.53 0.19
N TYR A 61 -26.97 -12.41 0.86
CA TYR A 61 -25.83 -13.09 0.23
C TYR A 61 -26.28 -13.90 -0.98
N PHE A 62 -27.31 -14.72 -0.85
CA PHE A 62 -27.81 -15.54 -1.96
C PHE A 62 -28.37 -14.70 -3.11
N ARG A 63 -28.96 -13.53 -2.82
CA ARG A 63 -29.46 -12.63 -3.86
C ARG A 63 -28.35 -11.89 -4.63
N LEU A 64 -27.22 -11.65 -3.98
CA LEU A 64 -26.04 -11.04 -4.61
C LEU A 64 -25.16 -12.05 -5.34
N SER A 65 -24.98 -13.24 -4.77
CA SER A 65 -24.02 -14.25 -5.24
C SER A 65 -24.56 -15.14 -6.37
N VAL A 66 -25.26 -14.53 -7.35
CA VAL A 66 -25.76 -15.25 -8.54
C VAL A 66 -24.61 -15.64 -9.46
N ILE A 67 -23.72 -14.68 -9.75
CA ILE A 67 -22.48 -14.90 -10.49
C ILE A 67 -21.34 -14.31 -9.66
N ASN A 68 -20.42 -15.16 -9.20
CA ASN A 68 -19.27 -14.74 -8.41
C ASN A 68 -18.01 -14.73 -9.28
N ILE A 69 -17.31 -13.59 -9.28
CA ILE A 69 -16.01 -13.44 -9.91
C ILE A 69 -14.96 -13.24 -8.81
N GLN A 70 -14.19 -14.28 -8.55
CA GLN A 70 -13.06 -14.24 -7.64
C GLN A 70 -11.91 -13.48 -8.32
N MET A 71 -11.57 -12.30 -7.78
CA MET A 71 -10.48 -11.49 -8.32
C MET A 71 -9.14 -11.98 -7.77
N PRO A 72 -8.24 -12.54 -8.61
CA PRO A 72 -6.97 -13.05 -8.11
C PRO A 72 -6.07 -11.89 -7.64
N PRO A 73 -5.30 -12.04 -6.57
CA PRO A 73 -4.31 -11.05 -6.15
C PRO A 73 -3.23 -10.89 -7.21
N LEU A 74 -2.54 -9.74 -7.20
CA LEU A 74 -1.55 -9.39 -8.23
C LEU A 74 -0.43 -10.44 -8.40
N ARG A 75 -0.01 -11.07 -7.30
CA ARG A 75 1.00 -12.16 -7.30
C ARG A 75 0.61 -13.40 -8.12
N GLN A 76 -0.68 -13.64 -8.34
CA GLN A 76 -1.18 -14.76 -9.15
C GLN A 76 -1.34 -14.39 -10.64
N ARG A 77 -1.07 -13.13 -11.01
CA ARG A 77 -1.30 -12.61 -12.37
C ARG A 77 -0.05 -12.57 -13.24
N GLY A 78 1.09 -13.06 -12.74
CA GLY A 78 2.32 -13.26 -13.51
C GLY A 78 2.79 -12.01 -14.28
N GLU A 79 2.74 -12.08 -15.62
CA GLU A 79 3.21 -11.04 -16.54
C GLU A 79 2.36 -9.76 -16.56
N ASP A 80 1.16 -9.76 -15.95
CA ASP A 80 0.30 -8.58 -15.85
C ASP A 80 1.01 -7.38 -15.23
N ILE A 81 1.96 -7.61 -14.31
CA ILE A 81 2.76 -6.55 -13.69
C ILE A 81 3.48 -5.73 -14.75
N VAL A 82 4.03 -6.36 -15.79
CA VAL A 82 4.74 -5.66 -16.87
C VAL A 82 3.78 -4.76 -17.64
N HIS A 83 2.60 -5.28 -17.97
CA HIS A 83 1.58 -4.54 -18.71
C HIS A 83 1.03 -3.36 -17.89
N LEU A 84 0.76 -3.57 -16.60
CA LEU A 84 0.29 -2.54 -15.68
C LEU A 84 1.31 -1.42 -15.52
N VAL A 85 2.59 -1.77 -15.34
CA VAL A 85 3.67 -0.80 -15.22
C VAL A 85 3.82 0.03 -16.49
N ARG A 86 3.85 -0.63 -17.67
CA ARG A 86 3.97 0.06 -18.96
C ARG A 86 2.77 0.97 -19.22
N SER A 87 1.56 0.50 -18.93
CA SER A 87 0.33 1.28 -19.07
C SER A 87 0.36 2.52 -18.17
N TYR A 88 0.73 2.35 -16.90
CA TYR A 88 0.79 3.45 -15.94
C TYR A 88 1.84 4.50 -16.31
N LEU A 89 3.09 4.09 -16.53
CA LEU A 89 4.19 5.00 -16.89
C LEU A 89 4.05 5.61 -18.28
N GLY A 90 3.34 4.94 -19.19
CA GLY A 90 3.05 5.42 -20.54
C GLY A 90 1.80 6.28 -20.65
N SER A 91 1.01 6.43 -19.57
CA SER A 91 -0.21 7.23 -19.62
C SER A 91 0.10 8.71 -19.88
N PRO A 92 -0.69 9.41 -20.72
CA PRO A 92 -0.41 10.80 -21.09
C PRO A 92 -0.25 11.74 -19.89
N ASP A 93 -1.03 11.52 -18.83
CA ASP A 93 -0.97 12.32 -17.60
C ASP A 93 0.37 12.15 -16.86
N ILE A 94 0.87 10.92 -16.77
CA ILE A 94 2.15 10.63 -16.11
C ILE A 94 3.31 11.16 -16.95
N VAL A 95 3.27 10.92 -18.27
CA VAL A 95 4.31 11.40 -19.19
C VAL A 95 4.36 12.93 -19.23
N GLY A 96 3.20 13.60 -19.22
CA GLY A 96 3.12 15.06 -19.21
C GLY A 96 3.68 15.70 -17.93
N LYS A 97 3.51 15.05 -16.78
CA LYS A 97 3.97 15.57 -15.48
C LYS A 97 5.41 15.23 -15.15
N HIS A 98 5.86 14.02 -15.47
CA HIS A 98 7.14 13.48 -15.02
C HIS A 98 8.11 13.19 -16.17
N GLY A 99 7.71 13.38 -17.43
CA GLY A 99 8.44 12.90 -18.59
C GLY A 99 8.29 11.39 -18.80
N ARG A 100 8.88 10.88 -19.88
CA ARG A 100 8.88 9.43 -20.15
C ARG A 100 9.83 8.74 -19.18
N LYS A 101 9.31 7.75 -18.45
CA LYS A 101 10.07 6.92 -17.51
C LYS A 101 10.08 5.48 -17.96
N ARG A 102 11.23 4.81 -17.80
CA ARG A 102 11.42 3.38 -18.09
C ARG A 102 12.12 2.73 -16.92
N LEU A 103 11.62 1.59 -16.46
CA LEU A 103 12.32 0.78 -15.47
C LEU A 103 13.47 0.02 -16.11
N SER A 104 14.58 -0.09 -15.38
CA SER A 104 15.67 -1.01 -15.72
C SER A 104 15.18 -2.46 -15.66
N ALA A 105 15.93 -3.38 -16.29
CA ALA A 105 15.58 -4.80 -16.30
C ALA A 105 15.58 -5.37 -14.87
N GLU A 106 16.53 -4.94 -14.05
CA GLU A 106 16.70 -5.33 -12.64
C GLU A 106 15.53 -4.82 -11.79
N ALA A 107 15.13 -3.56 -11.96
CA ALA A 107 13.99 -3.00 -11.26
C ALA A 107 12.68 -3.70 -11.63
N MET A 108 12.49 -4.04 -12.91
CA MET A 108 11.35 -4.82 -13.36
C MET A 108 11.37 -6.25 -12.80
N ALA A 109 12.53 -6.90 -12.75
CA ALA A 109 12.67 -8.23 -12.16
C ALA A 109 12.26 -8.25 -10.69
N LEU A 110 12.66 -7.24 -9.91
CA LEU A 110 12.25 -7.11 -8.51
C LEU A 110 10.74 -6.90 -8.35
N LEU A 111 10.13 -6.09 -9.22
CA LEU A 111 8.67 -5.92 -9.23
C LEU A 111 7.95 -7.25 -9.53
N LYS A 112 8.48 -8.07 -10.44
CA LYS A 112 7.92 -9.39 -10.78
C LYS A 112 8.04 -10.40 -9.64
N SER A 113 9.19 -10.41 -8.94
CA SER A 113 9.45 -11.37 -7.86
C SER A 113 8.82 -10.98 -6.53
N TYR A 114 8.29 -9.77 -6.40
CA TYR A 114 7.71 -9.30 -5.14
C TYR A 114 6.38 -10.03 -4.86
N ALA A 115 6.14 -10.35 -3.58
CA ALA A 115 4.97 -11.13 -3.16
C ALA A 115 3.65 -10.38 -3.29
N TRP A 116 3.68 -9.06 -3.48
CA TRP A 116 2.51 -8.17 -3.56
C TRP A 116 1.43 -8.54 -2.53
N PRO A 117 1.70 -8.28 -1.22
CA PRO A 117 0.70 -8.49 -0.18
C PRO A 117 -0.53 -7.60 -0.42
N GLY A 118 -0.36 -6.42 -1.02
CA GLY A 118 -1.44 -5.58 -1.50
C GLY A 118 -1.86 -5.86 -2.96
N ASN A 119 -2.96 -5.22 -3.36
CA ASN A 119 -3.47 -5.25 -4.74
C ASN A 119 -2.71 -4.28 -5.66
N VAL A 120 -3.23 -4.07 -6.88
CA VAL A 120 -2.72 -3.09 -7.88
C VAL A 120 -2.47 -1.69 -7.28
N ARG A 121 -3.23 -1.28 -6.25
CA ARG A 121 -2.99 -0.02 -5.53
C ARG A 121 -1.57 0.07 -4.95
N GLU A 122 -1.03 -1.04 -4.43
CA GLU A 122 0.33 -1.07 -3.91
C GLU A 122 1.35 -0.85 -5.03
N LEU A 123 1.18 -1.51 -6.18
CA LEU A 123 2.02 -1.28 -7.35
C LEU A 123 1.98 0.19 -7.79
N ILE A 124 0.79 0.79 -7.86
CA ILE A 124 0.64 2.21 -8.20
C ILE A 124 1.40 3.09 -7.19
N ASN A 125 1.30 2.81 -5.89
CA ASN A 125 2.04 3.58 -4.87
C ASN A 125 3.57 3.43 -5.03
N VAL A 126 4.05 2.24 -5.37
CA VAL A 126 5.47 2.00 -5.68
C VAL A 126 5.91 2.81 -6.90
N LEU A 127 5.10 2.85 -7.95
CA LEU A 127 5.39 3.63 -9.15
C LEU A 127 5.33 5.15 -8.87
N SER A 128 4.37 5.64 -8.09
CA SER A 128 4.32 7.03 -7.65
C SER A 128 5.56 7.43 -6.84
N HIS A 129 6.04 6.55 -5.96
CA HIS A 129 7.31 6.75 -5.24
C HIS A 129 8.46 6.91 -6.23
N VAL A 130 8.60 5.97 -7.16
CA VAL A 130 9.61 6.04 -8.24
C VAL A 130 9.56 7.37 -9.00
N LEU A 131 8.37 7.82 -9.41
CA LEU A 131 8.18 9.07 -10.16
C LEU A 131 8.60 10.31 -9.36
N THR A 132 8.60 10.22 -8.03
CA THR A 132 8.99 11.31 -7.13
C THR A 132 10.50 11.40 -6.95
N PHE A 133 11.20 10.27 -6.96
CA PHE A 133 12.64 10.20 -6.61
C PHE A 133 13.57 9.94 -7.80
N ALA A 134 13.05 9.50 -8.94
CA ALA A 134 13.87 9.21 -10.11
C ALA A 134 14.11 10.49 -10.94
N ASP A 135 15.35 10.96 -10.92
CA ASP A 135 15.82 12.00 -11.84
C ASP A 135 16.20 11.35 -13.20
N GLY A 136 15.69 11.90 -14.31
CA GLY A 136 15.95 11.38 -15.66
C GLY A 136 15.01 10.24 -16.12
N GLU A 137 15.25 9.68 -17.31
CA GLU A 137 14.31 8.74 -17.94
C GLU A 137 14.39 7.30 -17.42
N LEU A 138 15.56 6.87 -16.93
CA LEU A 138 15.80 5.49 -16.50
C LEU A 138 15.66 5.34 -14.99
N VAL A 139 14.75 4.47 -14.56
CA VAL A 139 14.51 4.13 -13.16
C VAL A 139 15.25 2.84 -12.83
N GLY A 140 16.35 2.96 -12.08
CA GLY A 140 17.05 1.83 -11.47
C GLY A 140 16.43 1.33 -10.16
N VAL A 141 17.03 0.28 -9.61
CA VAL A 141 16.61 -0.41 -8.37
C VAL A 141 16.62 0.55 -7.17
N GLU A 142 17.57 1.48 -7.13
CA GLU A 142 17.79 2.47 -6.08
C GLU A 142 16.59 3.40 -5.84
N HIS A 143 15.74 3.59 -6.86
CA HIS A 143 14.53 4.41 -6.79
C HIS A 143 13.32 3.63 -6.26
N LEU A 144 13.40 2.30 -6.18
CA LEU A 144 12.35 1.48 -5.61
C LEU A 144 12.32 1.63 -4.07
N PRO A 145 11.14 1.55 -3.44
CA PRO A 145 11.03 1.50 -1.98
C PRO A 145 11.89 0.38 -1.38
N ALA A 146 12.44 0.61 -0.17
CA ALA A 146 13.32 -0.34 0.51
C ALA A 146 12.72 -1.75 0.61
N ARG A 147 11.41 -1.85 0.87
CA ARG A 147 10.67 -3.13 0.95
C ARG A 147 10.74 -4.01 -0.29
N LEU A 148 11.01 -3.44 -1.49
CA LEU A 148 11.16 -4.21 -2.73
C LEU A 148 12.61 -4.57 -3.06
N ARG A 149 13.58 -3.89 -2.44
CA ARG A 149 15.01 -4.07 -2.74
C ARG A 149 15.67 -5.26 -2.04
N GLY A 150 14.90 -6.05 -1.27
CA GLY A 150 15.45 -7.16 -0.52
C GLY A 150 16.37 -6.74 0.63
N HIS A 151 16.44 -5.43 0.96
CA HIS A 151 16.70 -5.06 2.34
C HIS A 151 15.56 -5.71 3.13
N GLU A 152 15.95 -6.61 4.04
CA GLU A 152 15.05 -7.44 4.83
C GLU A 152 13.76 -6.71 5.13
N GLN A 153 12.68 -7.48 5.09
CA GLN A 153 11.52 -7.19 5.90
C GLN A 153 11.98 -6.53 7.21
N SER A 154 11.86 -5.20 7.30
CA SER A 154 11.14 -4.71 8.44
C SER A 154 9.80 -5.41 8.32
N ALA A 155 9.72 -6.56 9.00
CA ALA A 155 8.48 -7.05 9.54
C ALA A 155 7.71 -5.81 10.00
N PRO A 156 6.36 -5.75 9.86
CA PRO A 156 5.60 -4.71 10.54
C PRO A 156 6.21 -4.58 11.94
N LEU A 157 6.74 -3.39 12.28
CA LEU A 157 7.43 -3.13 13.55
C LEU A 157 6.72 -3.97 14.58
N PRO A 158 7.35 -4.98 15.21
CA PRO A 158 6.62 -6.02 15.92
C PRO A 158 5.73 -5.30 16.93
N PHE A 159 4.45 -5.18 16.60
CA PHE A 159 3.48 -4.52 17.45
C PHE A 159 3.15 -5.57 18.48
N ASN A 160 4.03 -5.65 19.47
CA ASN A 160 3.89 -6.58 20.55
C ASN A 160 2.93 -5.94 21.55
N GLU A 161 1.67 -6.41 21.53
CA GLU A 161 0.61 -5.98 22.43
C GLU A 161 0.97 -6.16 23.92
N HIS A 162 2.03 -6.92 24.21
CA HIS A 162 2.56 -7.14 25.55
C HIS A 162 3.61 -6.09 25.99
N LEU A 163 4.02 -5.16 25.12
CA LEU A 163 4.93 -4.06 25.49
C LEU A 163 4.15 -2.88 26.06
N SER A 164 4.74 -2.20 27.04
CA SER A 164 4.20 -0.91 27.47
C SER A 164 4.29 0.11 26.33
N PHE A 165 3.40 1.11 26.34
CA PHE A 165 3.41 2.19 25.35
C PHE A 165 4.80 2.85 25.20
N LYS A 166 5.56 2.95 26.29
CA LYS A 166 6.90 3.52 26.30
C LYS A 166 7.89 2.65 25.51
N GLU A 167 7.87 1.34 25.73
CA GLU A 167 8.78 0.40 25.05
C GLU A 167 8.44 0.25 23.57
N ALA A 168 7.15 0.19 23.23
CA ALA A 168 6.69 0.17 21.85
C ALA A 168 7.13 1.45 21.10
N LYS A 169 6.94 2.63 21.71
CA LYS A 169 7.39 3.90 21.15
C LYS A 169 8.91 3.95 20.96
N ASP A 170 9.68 3.46 21.93
CA ASP A 170 11.14 3.46 21.87
C ASP A 170 11.66 2.54 20.75
N GLN A 171 11.00 1.42 20.49
CA GLN A 171 11.34 0.55 19.35
C GLN A 171 11.06 1.21 17.99
N VAL A 172 9.90 1.85 17.83
CA VAL A 172 9.56 2.58 16.60
C VAL A 172 10.55 3.71 16.36
N LEU A 173 10.85 4.48 17.41
CA LEU A 173 11.79 5.59 17.34
C LEU A 173 13.20 5.11 16.99
N ALA A 174 13.66 4.01 17.59
CA ALA A 174 14.97 3.43 17.31
C ALA A 174 15.09 2.95 15.86
N HIS A 175 14.05 2.30 15.33
CA HIS A 175 14.02 1.86 13.94
C HIS A 175 14.05 3.05 12.98
N PHE A 176 13.21 4.06 13.22
CA PHE A 176 13.21 5.30 12.43
C PHE A 176 14.58 5.99 12.46
N GLU A 177 15.19 6.16 13.64
CA GLU A 177 16.50 6.79 13.81
C GLU A 177 17.58 6.03 12.99
N ARG A 178 17.58 4.69 13.05
CA ARG A 178 18.56 3.86 12.35
C ARG A 178 18.44 3.98 10.82
N GLU A 179 17.23 3.83 10.28
CA GLU A 179 16.95 3.91 8.84
C GLU A 179 17.26 5.30 8.27
N TYR A 180 16.86 6.36 9.01
CA TYR A 180 17.11 7.74 8.64
C TYR A 180 18.61 8.05 8.61
N LEU A 181 19.36 7.63 9.64
CA LEU A 181 20.80 7.88 9.73
C LEU A 181 21.60 7.08 8.71
N ASP A 182 21.25 5.82 8.47
CA ASP A 182 21.91 4.99 7.46
C ASP A 182 21.75 5.60 6.06
N SER A 183 20.52 6.01 5.71
CA SER A 183 20.23 6.68 4.44
C SER A 183 20.95 8.02 4.30
N LEU A 184 20.92 8.84 5.35
CA LEU A 184 21.57 10.16 5.38
C LEU A 184 23.10 10.05 5.25
N LEU A 185 23.71 9.10 5.96
CA LEU A 185 25.15 8.86 5.91
C LEU A 185 25.60 8.30 4.55
N LYS A 186 24.81 7.44 3.92
CA LYS A 186 25.07 6.96 2.55
C LYS A 186 25.06 8.09 1.53
N ARG A 187 24.06 8.98 1.57
CA ARG A 187 24.01 10.17 0.68
C ARG A 187 25.18 11.13 0.90
N CYS A 188 25.67 11.21 2.13
CA CYS A 188 26.78 12.07 2.51
C CYS A 188 28.16 11.37 2.43
N SER A 189 28.26 10.16 1.89
CA SER A 189 29.52 9.36 1.85
C SER A 189 30.23 9.28 3.20
N GLY A 190 29.47 9.08 4.28
CA GLY A 190 29.99 9.05 5.65
C GLY A 190 30.47 10.41 6.20
N ASN A 191 30.15 11.53 5.55
CA ASN A 191 30.47 12.87 6.04
C ASN A 191 29.45 13.35 7.07
N VAL A 192 29.77 13.13 8.35
CA VAL A 192 28.94 13.53 9.51
C VAL A 192 28.64 15.04 9.55
N SER A 193 29.54 15.89 9.06
CA SER A 193 29.31 17.35 9.06
C SER A 193 28.31 17.77 7.99
N GLN A 194 28.31 17.09 6.85
CA GLN A 194 27.35 17.30 5.78
C GLN A 194 25.98 16.74 6.19
N ALA A 195 25.95 15.53 6.75
CA ALA A 195 24.75 14.90 7.30
C ALA A 195 24.06 15.78 8.37
N ALA A 196 24.84 16.42 9.24
CA ALA A 196 24.32 17.36 10.24
C ALA A 196 23.63 18.58 9.61
N ARG A 197 24.23 19.16 8.56
CA ARG A 197 23.64 20.31 7.84
C ARG A 197 22.35 19.93 7.11
N GLU A 198 22.35 18.77 6.47
CA GLU A 198 21.20 18.28 5.67
C GLU A 198 20.03 17.84 6.55
N SER A 199 20.30 17.25 7.72
CA SER A 199 19.26 16.83 8.67
C SER A 199 18.76 17.94 9.60
N GLY A 200 19.44 19.08 9.65
CA GLY A 200 19.19 20.14 10.64
C GLY A 200 19.55 19.74 12.08
N LEU A 201 20.21 18.60 12.28
CA LEU A 201 20.66 18.13 13.59
C LEU A 201 22.06 18.63 13.91
N HIS A 202 22.31 18.96 15.18
CA HIS A 202 23.66 19.28 15.61
C HIS A 202 24.60 18.09 15.41
N ARG A 203 25.85 18.34 15.00
CA ARG A 203 26.84 17.28 14.71
C ARG A 203 26.99 16.25 15.85
N LYS A 204 27.08 16.73 17.10
CA LYS A 204 27.14 15.87 18.29
C LYS A 204 25.92 14.94 18.43
N SER A 205 24.74 15.37 17.99
CA SER A 205 23.52 14.57 18.01
C SER A 205 23.59 13.42 17.00
N ILE A 206 24.10 13.68 15.79
CA ILE A 206 24.36 12.64 14.79
C ILE A 206 25.40 11.64 15.32
N GLU A 207 26.53 12.12 15.85
CA GLU A 207 27.59 11.25 16.40
C GLU A 207 27.07 10.34 17.53
N ARG A 208 26.22 10.90 18.42
CA ARG A 208 25.57 10.13 19.49
C ARG A 208 24.61 9.07 18.94
N LEU A 209 23.78 9.42 17.95
CA LEU A 209 22.81 8.48 17.38
C LEU A 209 23.49 7.38 16.55
N VAL A 210 24.56 7.72 15.83
CA VAL A 210 25.41 6.75 15.12
C VAL A 210 26.01 5.74 16.08
N LYS A 211 26.54 6.20 17.22
CA LYS A 211 27.09 5.33 18.27
C LYS A 211 26.00 4.48 18.94
N LYS A 212 24.81 5.06 19.19
CA LYS A 212 23.64 4.38 19.76
C LYS A 212 23.17 3.22 18.88
N HIS A 213 23.21 3.39 17.56
CA HIS A 213 22.71 2.41 16.58
C HIS A 213 23.81 1.56 15.92
N GLY A 214 25.06 1.69 16.35
CA GLY A 214 26.19 0.88 15.88
C GLY A 214 26.51 1.05 14.38
N LEU A 215 26.24 2.23 13.80
CA LEU A 215 26.49 2.48 12.38
C LEU A 215 27.98 2.78 12.12
N ASP A 216 28.61 2.05 11.20
CA ASP A 216 30.03 2.25 10.84
C ASP A 216 30.21 3.32 9.76
N VAL A 217 30.53 4.53 10.22
CA VAL A 217 30.79 5.70 9.36
C VAL A 217 32.08 5.55 8.54
N ARG A 218 33.05 4.75 9.00
CA ARG A 218 34.35 4.60 8.32
C ARG A 218 34.23 3.71 7.08
N ALA A 219 33.41 2.67 7.14
CA ALA A 219 33.12 1.82 5.99
C ALA A 219 32.47 2.59 4.82
N LEU A 220 31.67 3.63 5.14
CA LEU A 220 30.94 4.46 4.16
C LEU A 220 31.77 5.60 3.55
N ARG A 221 33.00 5.84 4.04
CA ARG A 221 33.94 6.84 3.50
C ARG A 221 34.91 6.27 2.45
N LEU A 222 34.99 4.95 2.33
CA LEU A 222 35.96 4.23 1.49
C LEU A 222 35.37 3.70 0.18
N ARG A 223 34.15 4.12 -0.17
CA ARG A 223 33.51 3.92 -1.48
C ARG A 223 33.25 5.27 -2.12
#